data_AF-A0A959H1L8-F1
#
_entry.id   AF-A0A959H1L8-F1
#
_cell.length_a   1.000
_cell.length_b   1.000
_cell.length_c   1.000
_cell.angle_alpha   90.00
_cell.angle_beta   90.00
_cell.angle_gamma   90.00
#
_symmetry.space_group_name_H-M   'P 1'
#
loop_
_entity.id
_entity.type
_entity.pdbx_description
1 polymer ?
#
loop_
_entity_poly.entity_id
_entity_poly.type
_entity_poly.pdbx_seq_one_letter_code
_entity_poly.pdbx_strand_id
1 'polypeptide(L)'
;DKNAYALAGDFGHVDRPDQRNYLGQISMTLRMSNYLELTLGTKGRSGQQWDIWEAVYSPVGKDGYPERIWDKVSGEINPAVAAYWREHYDLSYILKRDWPENGDKWRGKIHIYCGDMDNYYLNNAVYLAEEVLKSLDEPPFDGEVDYGDRAEHCWNGDHTQPNAISRLRYHRYFIPKWVKEIQERSPEGVDLTSWRY
;
A
#
# COMPACT_ATOMS: atom_id res chain seq x y z
N ASP A 1 10.78 14.21 4.04
CA ASP A 1 10.13 15.31 4.80
C ASP A 1 10.54 15.31 6.26
N LYS A 2 10.42 16.46 6.94
CA LYS A 2 10.66 16.58 8.39
C LYS A 2 9.39 16.47 9.23
N ASN A 3 8.23 16.77 8.64
CA ASN A 3 6.95 16.76 9.31
C ASN A 3 5.94 15.94 8.49
N ALA A 4 5.16 15.09 9.14
CA ALA A 4 4.15 14.22 8.54
C ALA A 4 2.86 14.98 8.20
N TYR A 5 2.53 16.05 8.92
CA TYR A 5 1.25 16.75 8.75
C TYR A 5 1.29 17.88 7.74
N ALA A 6 2.41 18.57 7.60
CA ALA A 6 2.45 19.77 6.76
C ALA A 6 3.59 19.75 5.75
N LEU A 7 3.29 20.23 4.55
CA LEU A 7 4.26 20.64 3.54
C LEU A 7 4.67 22.09 3.84
N ALA A 8 5.96 22.31 4.06
CA ALA A 8 6.50 23.65 4.28
C ALA A 8 6.67 24.38 2.94
N GLY A 9 6.31 25.66 2.90
CA GLY A 9 6.60 26.57 1.79
C GLY A 9 7.10 27.92 2.31
N ASP A 10 7.56 28.77 1.40
CA ASP A 10 8.21 30.05 1.75
C ASP A 10 7.29 31.01 2.52
N PHE A 11 5.98 30.91 2.31
CA PHE A 11 4.98 31.83 2.86
C PHE A 11 3.98 31.17 3.81
N GLY A 12 4.19 29.91 4.18
CA GLY A 12 3.28 29.17 5.04
C GLY A 12 3.44 27.67 4.94
N HIS A 13 2.39 26.95 5.31
CA HIS A 13 2.35 25.51 5.19
C HIS A 13 0.99 25.04 4.70
N VAL A 14 0.98 23.87 4.07
CA VAL A 14 -0.23 23.20 3.60
C VAL A 14 -0.34 21.88 4.35
N ASP A 15 -1.43 21.68 5.07
CA ASP A 15 -1.69 20.40 5.74
C ASP A 15 -1.97 19.31 4.69
N ARG A 16 -1.37 18.13 4.91
CA ARG A 16 -1.55 16.96 4.07
C ARG A 16 -2.95 16.37 4.28
N PRO A 17 -3.67 16.06 3.19
CA PRO A 17 -4.94 15.36 3.31
C PRO A 17 -4.69 13.89 3.72
N ASP A 18 -5.67 13.31 4.40
CA ASP A 18 -5.69 11.87 4.75
C ASP A 18 -6.83 11.14 4.06
N GLN A 19 -7.97 11.81 3.89
CA GLN A 19 -9.13 11.20 3.28
C GLN A 19 -9.81 12.12 2.26
N ARG A 20 -10.17 11.55 1.11
CA ARG A 20 -10.97 12.17 0.04
C ARG A 20 -12.06 11.22 -0.47
N ASN A 21 -13.03 11.78 -1.19
CA ASN A 21 -13.92 10.99 -2.06
C ASN A 21 -13.46 11.02 -3.53
N TYR A 22 -14.18 10.31 -4.40
CA TYR A 22 -13.90 10.21 -5.83
C TYR A 22 -13.99 11.54 -6.61
N LEU A 23 -14.58 12.59 -6.02
CA LEU A 23 -14.58 13.95 -6.59
C LEU A 23 -13.38 14.79 -6.10
N GLY A 24 -12.55 14.23 -5.23
CA GLY A 24 -11.41 14.93 -4.63
C GLY A 24 -11.79 15.81 -3.44
N GLN A 25 -13.01 15.70 -2.92
CA GLN A 25 -13.43 16.45 -1.73
C GLN A 25 -12.76 15.85 -0.50
N ILE A 26 -12.00 16.67 0.23
CA ILE A 26 -11.26 16.27 1.42
C ILE A 26 -12.21 16.28 2.63
N SER A 27 -12.27 15.17 3.36
CA SER A 27 -13.04 15.05 4.61
C SER A 27 -12.17 15.16 5.86
N MET A 28 -10.86 14.85 5.74
CA MET A 28 -9.96 14.77 6.88
C MET A 28 -8.51 15.03 6.47
N THR A 29 -7.76 15.77 7.31
CA THR A 29 -6.31 15.92 7.19
C THR A 29 -5.58 14.87 8.03
N LEU A 30 -4.32 14.60 7.70
CA LEU A 30 -3.52 13.60 8.41
C LEU A 30 -3.36 13.92 9.90
N ARG A 31 -3.28 15.22 10.22
CA ARG A 31 -3.27 15.70 11.61
C ARG A 31 -4.57 15.34 12.33
N MET A 32 -5.72 15.58 11.70
CA MET A 32 -7.04 15.30 12.29
C MET A 32 -7.21 13.81 12.59
N SER A 33 -6.81 12.93 11.67
CA SER A 33 -6.87 11.47 11.86
C SER A 33 -6.02 11.02 13.04
N ASN A 34 -4.79 11.53 13.14
CA ASN A 34 -3.90 11.15 14.23
C ASN A 34 -4.34 11.71 15.59
N TYR A 35 -4.96 12.89 15.62
CA TYR A 35 -5.52 13.46 16.85
C TYR A 35 -6.75 12.67 17.32
N LEU A 36 -7.60 12.23 16.39
CA LEU A 36 -8.69 11.30 16.70
C LEU A 36 -8.11 10.03 17.33
N GLU A 37 -7.11 9.41 16.69
CA GLU A 37 -6.50 8.20 17.22
C GLU A 37 -5.84 8.37 18.59
N LEU A 38 -5.15 9.49 18.82
CA LEU A 38 -4.59 9.82 20.14
C LEU A 38 -5.67 9.90 21.23
N THR A 39 -6.87 10.35 20.88
CA THR A 39 -8.01 10.43 21.80
C THR A 39 -8.59 9.05 22.08
N LEU A 40 -8.63 8.17 21.07
CA LEU A 40 -9.19 6.83 21.21
C LEU A 40 -8.29 5.89 22.03
N GLY A 41 -6.97 6.05 21.95
CA GLY A 41 -6.05 5.18 22.68
C GLY A 41 -4.62 5.69 22.74
N THR A 42 -3.96 5.40 23.86
CA THR A 42 -2.53 5.68 24.04
C THR A 42 -1.68 4.47 23.67
N LYS A 43 -0.43 4.73 23.26
CA LYS A 43 0.58 3.71 22.94
C LYS A 43 0.15 2.70 21.85
N GLY A 44 -0.27 3.19 20.68
CA GLY A 44 -0.56 2.31 19.55
C GLY A 44 -1.85 1.49 19.68
N ARG A 45 -2.84 1.97 20.46
CA ARG A 45 -4.06 1.22 20.82
C ARG A 45 -5.36 1.92 20.45
N SER A 46 -5.33 2.85 19.50
CA SER A 46 -6.53 3.52 18.99
C SER A 46 -7.53 2.55 18.34
N GLY A 47 -7.05 1.39 17.88
CA GLY A 47 -7.83 0.42 17.11
C GLY A 47 -8.12 0.87 15.67
N GLN A 48 -7.43 1.90 15.19
CA GLN A 48 -7.59 2.48 13.85
C GLN A 48 -6.32 2.29 13.00
N GLN A 49 -6.30 2.88 11.79
CA GLN A 49 -5.34 2.57 10.74
C GLN A 49 -3.89 3.01 11.04
N TRP A 50 -3.67 4.18 11.63
CA TRP A 50 -2.29 4.66 11.88
C TRP A 50 -1.60 3.84 12.97
N ASP A 51 -2.30 3.57 14.09
CA ASP A 51 -1.75 2.73 15.16
C ASP A 51 -1.54 1.27 14.72
N ILE A 52 -2.39 0.70 13.86
CA ILE A 52 -2.15 -0.68 13.37
C ILE A 52 -0.95 -0.73 12.42
N TRP A 53 -0.74 0.28 11.57
CA TRP A 53 0.45 0.32 10.71
C TRP A 53 1.74 0.38 11.53
N GLU A 54 1.78 1.18 12.59
CA GLU A 54 2.92 1.14 13.51
C GLU A 54 3.05 -0.22 14.20
N ALA A 55 1.95 -0.84 14.63
CA ALA A 55 2.02 -2.17 15.24
C ALA A 55 2.55 -3.26 14.30
N VAL A 56 2.32 -3.13 12.99
CA VAL A 56 2.82 -4.08 11.99
C VAL A 56 4.26 -3.75 11.55
N TYR A 57 4.57 -2.48 11.30
CA TYR A 57 5.78 -2.08 10.59
C TYR A 57 6.86 -1.44 11.46
N SER A 58 6.53 -0.91 12.64
CA SER A 58 7.54 -0.31 13.52
C SER A 58 8.32 -1.37 14.29
N PRO A 59 9.59 -1.05 14.66
CA PRO A 59 10.29 -1.85 15.64
C PRO A 59 9.61 -1.75 17.01
N VAL A 60 9.85 -2.73 17.88
CA VAL A 60 9.39 -2.70 19.26
C VAL A 60 10.22 -1.69 20.05
N GLY A 61 9.56 -0.72 20.65
CA GLY A 61 10.16 0.29 21.48
C GLY A 61 10.51 -0.20 22.89
N LYS A 62 11.24 0.63 23.64
CA LYS A 62 11.77 0.27 24.96
C LYS A 62 10.71 -0.06 26.00
N ASP A 63 9.50 0.46 25.83
CA ASP A 63 8.38 0.22 26.73
C ASP A 63 7.48 -0.94 26.27
N GLY A 64 7.90 -1.68 25.25
CA GLY A 64 7.21 -2.84 24.69
C GLY A 64 6.13 -2.51 23.66
N TYR A 65 5.90 -1.23 23.36
CA TYR A 65 4.95 -0.77 22.34
C TYR A 65 5.67 -0.43 21.04
N PRO A 66 4.96 -0.32 19.90
CA PRO A 66 5.57 0.10 18.64
C PRO A 66 6.24 1.46 18.76
N GLU A 67 7.46 1.58 18.23
CA GLU A 67 8.16 2.86 18.13
C GLU A 67 7.41 3.77 17.13
N ARG A 68 7.11 5.01 17.51
CA ARG A 68 6.31 5.92 16.69
C ARG A 68 7.07 6.36 15.44
N ILE A 69 6.43 6.31 14.26
CA ILE A 69 7.00 6.81 13.00
C ILE A 69 7.06 8.34 12.98
N TRP A 70 6.18 9.00 13.72
CA TRP A 70 6.26 10.42 14.04
C TRP A 70 5.59 10.72 15.38
N ASP A 71 5.92 11.87 15.96
CA ASP A 71 5.19 12.39 17.11
C ASP A 71 3.77 12.81 16.68
N LYS A 72 2.74 12.17 17.25
CA LYS A 72 1.36 12.40 16.80
C LYS A 72 0.82 13.80 17.10
N VAL A 73 1.47 14.60 17.95
CA VAL A 73 1.05 15.98 18.26
C VAL A 73 1.69 16.97 17.28
N SER A 74 3.02 17.00 17.22
CA SER A 74 3.79 17.91 16.38
C SER A 74 3.82 17.49 14.90
N GLY A 75 3.73 16.19 14.63
CA GLY A 75 3.98 15.58 13.32
C GLY A 75 5.45 15.41 12.99
N GLU A 76 6.38 15.63 13.93
CA GLU A 76 7.82 15.45 13.69
C GLU A 76 8.14 13.99 13.36
N ILE A 77 8.69 13.74 12.18
CA ILE A 77 9.00 12.39 11.69
C ILE A 77 10.24 11.87 12.43
N ASN A 78 10.17 10.62 12.89
CA ASN A 78 11.32 9.89 13.40
C ASN A 78 12.08 9.26 12.20
N PRO A 79 13.23 9.80 11.78
CA PRO A 79 13.93 9.32 10.60
C PRO A 79 14.49 7.91 10.77
N ALA A 80 14.78 7.47 12.00
CA ALA A 80 15.26 6.12 12.26
C ALA A 80 14.15 5.08 12.04
N VAL A 81 12.94 5.37 12.51
CA VAL A 81 11.78 4.49 12.26
C VAL A 81 11.38 4.51 10.79
N ALA A 82 11.44 5.68 10.12
CA ALA A 82 11.20 5.76 8.67
C ALA A 82 12.21 4.94 7.86
N ALA A 83 13.50 4.99 8.23
CA ALA A 83 14.52 4.16 7.60
C ALA A 83 14.29 2.67 7.86
N TYR A 84 13.85 2.30 9.07
CA TYR A 84 13.47 0.93 9.40
C TYR A 84 12.30 0.45 8.53
N TRP A 85 11.22 1.22 8.42
CA TRP A 85 10.08 0.89 7.56
C TRP A 85 10.52 0.70 6.11
N ARG A 86 11.38 1.59 5.60
CA ARG A 86 11.93 1.46 4.25
C ARG A 86 12.71 0.15 4.06
N GLU A 87 13.60 -0.17 4.98
CA GLU A 87 14.48 -1.34 4.88
C GLU A 87 13.71 -2.67 4.96
N HIS A 88 12.62 -2.70 5.73
CA HIS A 88 11.93 -3.93 6.11
C HIS A 88 10.56 -4.12 5.46
N TYR A 89 9.87 -3.05 5.04
CA TYR A 89 8.46 -3.14 4.63
C TYR A 89 8.07 -2.29 3.41
N ASP A 90 8.90 -1.35 2.96
CA ASP A 90 8.64 -0.63 1.71
C ASP A 90 8.84 -1.59 0.53
N LEU A 91 7.72 -2.08 0.01
CA LEU A 91 7.69 -3.04 -1.09
C LEU A 91 8.45 -2.54 -2.32
N SER A 92 8.31 -1.26 -2.68
CA SER A 92 8.98 -0.68 -3.85
C SER A 92 10.49 -0.67 -3.65
N TYR A 93 10.95 -0.28 -2.47
CA TYR A 93 12.38 -0.33 -2.13
C TYR A 93 12.92 -1.76 -2.13
N ILE A 94 12.22 -2.69 -1.49
CA ILE A 94 12.62 -4.11 -1.41
C ILE A 94 12.68 -4.74 -2.80
N LEU A 95 11.65 -4.52 -3.62
CA LEU A 95 11.64 -5.00 -5.00
C LEU A 95 12.85 -4.50 -5.74
N LYS A 96 13.16 -3.20 -5.67
CA LYS A 96 14.35 -2.64 -6.32
C LYS A 96 15.66 -3.20 -5.79
N ARG A 97 15.80 -3.31 -4.47
CA ARG A 97 17.03 -3.77 -3.80
C ARG A 97 17.33 -5.24 -4.12
N ASP A 98 16.28 -6.07 -4.10
CA ASP A 98 16.42 -7.53 -4.13
C ASP A 98 16.07 -8.15 -5.49
N TRP A 99 15.68 -7.34 -6.48
CA TRP A 99 15.41 -7.80 -7.84
C TRP A 99 16.58 -8.58 -8.46
N PRO A 100 17.85 -8.15 -8.34
CA PRO A 100 18.95 -8.89 -8.96
C PRO A 100 19.08 -10.34 -8.47
N GLU A 101 18.63 -10.63 -7.25
CA GLU A 101 18.68 -11.98 -6.67
C GLU A 101 17.38 -12.76 -6.93
N ASN A 102 16.23 -12.09 -6.91
CA ASN A 102 14.93 -12.75 -6.87
C ASN A 102 14.04 -12.48 -8.09
N GLY A 103 14.46 -11.63 -9.02
CA GLY A 103 13.70 -11.17 -10.17
C GLY A 103 13.14 -12.33 -10.99
N ASP A 104 13.94 -13.35 -11.29
CA ASP A 104 13.47 -14.56 -12.01
C ASP A 104 12.35 -15.31 -11.27
N LYS A 105 12.39 -15.32 -9.93
CA LYS A 105 11.37 -15.97 -9.11
C LYS A 105 10.10 -15.14 -9.03
N TRP A 106 10.22 -13.82 -9.07
CA TRP A 106 9.11 -12.87 -8.89
C TRP A 106 8.47 -12.44 -10.21
N ARG A 107 9.20 -12.59 -11.32
CA ARG A 107 8.78 -12.17 -12.65
C ARG A 107 7.36 -12.66 -12.96
N GLY A 108 6.51 -11.70 -13.25
CA GLY A 108 5.09 -11.84 -13.57
C GLY A 108 4.18 -12.39 -12.48
N LYS A 109 4.64 -12.44 -11.23
CA LYS A 109 3.80 -12.80 -10.07
C LYS A 109 3.29 -11.58 -9.30
N ILE A 110 3.72 -10.39 -9.69
CA ILE A 110 3.37 -9.12 -9.02
C ILE A 110 2.22 -8.49 -9.80
N HIS A 111 1.08 -8.36 -9.13
CA HIS A 111 -0.15 -7.76 -9.66
C HIS A 111 -0.69 -6.77 -8.65
N ILE A 112 -0.82 -5.50 -9.02
CA ILE A 112 -1.25 -4.41 -8.12
C ILE A 112 -2.46 -3.70 -8.75
N TYR A 113 -3.53 -3.57 -7.96
CA TYR A 113 -4.77 -2.92 -8.37
C TYR A 113 -5.10 -1.80 -7.41
N CYS A 114 -5.38 -0.61 -7.92
CA CYS A 114 -5.74 0.54 -7.09
C CYS A 114 -6.73 1.46 -7.81
N GLY A 115 -7.69 2.04 -7.09
CA GLY A 115 -8.47 3.12 -7.68
C GLY A 115 -7.63 4.39 -7.80
N ASP A 116 -7.69 5.11 -8.92
CA ASP A 116 -6.91 6.35 -9.09
C ASP A 116 -7.42 7.51 -8.19
N MET A 117 -8.63 7.33 -7.64
CA MET A 117 -9.26 8.16 -6.62
C MET A 117 -9.43 7.42 -5.29
N ASP A 118 -8.47 6.56 -4.92
CA ASP A 118 -8.44 5.90 -3.61
C ASP A 118 -8.65 6.93 -2.48
N ASN A 119 -9.51 6.55 -1.52
CA ASN A 119 -9.95 7.46 -0.48
C ASN A 119 -8.80 7.95 0.40
N TYR A 120 -7.73 7.17 0.55
CA TYR A 120 -6.61 7.43 1.45
C TYR A 120 -5.32 7.76 0.70
N TYR A 121 -5.42 8.18 -0.57
CA TYR A 121 -4.29 8.54 -1.43
C TYR A 121 -3.28 7.39 -1.65
N LEU A 122 -3.69 6.14 -1.45
CA LEU A 122 -2.80 4.97 -1.58
C LEU A 122 -2.31 4.78 -3.02
N ASN A 123 -3.07 5.28 -4.00
CA ASN A 123 -2.68 5.31 -5.40
C ASN A 123 -1.32 5.99 -5.63
N ASN A 124 -0.94 6.98 -4.81
CA ASN A 124 0.35 7.66 -4.94
C ASN A 124 1.52 6.72 -4.67
N ALA A 125 1.41 5.83 -3.68
CA ALA A 125 2.42 4.83 -3.41
C ALA A 125 2.48 3.78 -4.53
N VAL A 126 1.34 3.44 -5.12
CA VAL A 126 1.26 2.52 -6.26
C VAL A 126 1.92 3.12 -7.52
N TYR A 127 1.76 4.42 -7.80
CA TYR A 127 2.50 5.09 -8.88
C TYR A 127 4.02 4.96 -8.70
N LEU A 128 4.52 5.22 -7.49
CA LEU A 128 5.95 5.06 -7.19
C LEU A 128 6.42 3.60 -7.32
N ALA A 129 5.59 2.64 -6.91
CA ALA A 129 5.88 1.21 -7.06
C ALA A 129 5.93 0.81 -8.53
N GLU A 130 4.99 1.30 -9.34
CA GLU A 130 4.93 1.04 -10.77
C GLU A 130 6.14 1.62 -11.51
N GLU A 131 6.56 2.84 -11.17
CA GLU A 131 7.78 3.45 -11.70
C GLU A 131 9.01 2.58 -11.41
N VAL A 132 9.13 2.08 -10.17
CA VAL A 132 10.19 1.15 -9.81
C VAL A 132 10.09 -0.12 -10.65
N LEU A 133 8.93 -0.79 -10.68
CA LEU A 133 8.73 -2.03 -11.41
C LEU A 133 9.08 -1.88 -12.90
N LYS A 134 8.64 -0.81 -13.55
CA LYS A 134 8.95 -0.50 -14.95
C LYS A 134 10.44 -0.20 -15.20
N SER A 135 11.18 0.18 -14.17
CA SER A 135 12.63 0.41 -14.25
C SER A 135 13.47 -0.86 -14.07
N LEU A 136 12.87 -1.99 -13.68
CA LEU A 136 13.58 -3.24 -13.45
C LEU A 136 13.90 -3.92 -14.78
N ASP A 137 15.16 -4.28 -14.95
CA ASP A 137 15.71 -5.06 -16.03
C ASP A 137 16.33 -6.37 -15.49
N GLU A 138 16.61 -7.31 -16.40
CA GLU A 138 17.34 -8.55 -16.09
C GLU A 138 16.85 -9.34 -14.85
N PRO A 139 15.62 -9.88 -14.85
CA PRO A 139 14.67 -9.87 -15.95
C PRO A 139 13.74 -8.64 -15.93
N PRO A 140 13.16 -8.24 -17.08
CA PRO A 140 12.18 -7.18 -17.11
C PRO A 140 10.93 -7.54 -16.32
N PHE A 141 10.30 -6.52 -15.72
CA PHE A 141 8.97 -6.67 -15.13
C PHE A 141 7.96 -7.19 -16.15
N ASP A 142 7.16 -8.18 -15.74
CA ASP A 142 6.21 -8.91 -16.59
C ASP A 142 4.91 -9.20 -15.82
N GLY A 143 4.57 -8.28 -14.91
CA GLY A 143 3.37 -8.33 -14.08
C GLY A 143 2.35 -7.29 -14.50
N GLU A 144 1.43 -6.97 -13.60
CA GLU A 144 0.32 -6.06 -13.86
C GLU A 144 0.25 -4.96 -12.81
N VAL A 145 0.10 -3.71 -13.25
CA VAL A 145 -0.37 -2.62 -12.42
C VAL A 145 -1.52 -1.98 -13.16
N ASP A 146 -2.67 -1.89 -12.51
CA ASP A 146 -3.89 -1.38 -13.14
C ASP A 146 -4.64 -0.44 -12.20
N TYR A 147 -5.32 0.54 -12.81
CA TYR A 147 -6.04 1.58 -12.10
C TYR A 147 -7.49 1.70 -12.55
N GLY A 148 -8.40 1.80 -11.58
CA GLY A 148 -9.80 2.08 -11.85
C GLY A 148 -10.04 3.58 -11.90
N ASP A 149 -10.45 4.10 -13.06
CA ASP A 149 -10.83 5.51 -13.24
C ASP A 149 -11.98 5.89 -12.30
N ARG A 150 -11.75 6.91 -11.47
CA ARG A 150 -12.65 7.38 -10.41
C ARG A 150 -13.04 6.31 -9.40
N ALA A 151 -12.37 5.18 -9.39
CA ALA A 151 -12.61 4.16 -8.40
C ALA A 151 -11.94 4.57 -7.09
N GLU A 152 -12.64 4.31 -5.99
CA GLU A 152 -12.16 4.60 -4.64
C GLU A 152 -11.50 3.37 -4.02
N HIS A 153 -11.36 3.36 -2.69
CA HIS A 153 -10.77 2.25 -1.96
C HIS A 153 -11.49 0.91 -2.27
N CYS A 154 -10.71 -0.18 -2.21
CA CYS A 154 -11.14 -1.55 -2.52
C CYS A 154 -11.51 -1.84 -3.98
N TRP A 155 -11.14 -1.00 -4.94
CA TRP A 155 -11.23 -1.40 -6.35
C TRP A 155 -10.32 -2.59 -6.64
N ASN A 156 -10.79 -3.52 -7.47
CA ASN A 156 -10.19 -4.86 -7.57
C ASN A 156 -9.70 -5.26 -8.98
N GLY A 157 -9.62 -4.34 -9.95
CA GLY A 157 -9.27 -4.67 -11.34
C GLY A 157 -10.46 -4.86 -12.30
N ASP A 158 -11.70 -4.98 -11.78
CA ASP A 158 -12.87 -5.20 -12.63
C ASP A 158 -13.42 -3.89 -13.22
N HIS A 159 -12.98 -3.55 -14.43
CA HIS A 159 -13.46 -2.41 -15.21
C HIS A 159 -14.92 -2.54 -15.69
N THR A 160 -15.52 -3.73 -15.60
CA THR A 160 -16.88 -3.97 -16.12
C THR A 160 -17.97 -3.70 -15.09
N GLN A 161 -17.58 -3.40 -13.85
CA GLN A 161 -18.48 -3.22 -12.72
C GLN A 161 -18.20 -1.91 -11.99
N PRO A 162 -19.22 -1.28 -11.39
CA PRO A 162 -18.98 -0.17 -10.48
C PRO A 162 -18.21 -0.65 -9.23
N ASN A 163 -17.43 0.25 -8.61
CA ASN A 163 -16.58 -0.08 -7.44
C ASN A 163 -17.38 -0.75 -6.31
N ALA A 164 -18.62 -0.31 -6.08
CA ALA A 164 -19.52 -0.87 -5.08
C ALA A 164 -19.77 -2.39 -5.24
N ILE A 165 -19.72 -2.89 -6.48
CA ILE A 165 -19.89 -4.31 -6.82
C ILE A 165 -18.54 -5.01 -6.98
N SER A 166 -17.56 -4.35 -7.64
CA SER A 166 -16.20 -4.85 -7.83
C SER A 166 -15.57 -5.32 -6.51
N ARG A 167 -15.62 -4.49 -5.46
CA ARG A 167 -15.10 -4.80 -4.11
C ARG A 167 -15.72 -6.02 -3.40
N LEU A 168 -16.84 -6.57 -3.90
CA LEU A 168 -17.50 -7.74 -3.32
C LEU A 168 -17.21 -9.03 -4.10
N ARG A 169 -16.47 -8.94 -5.21
CA ARG A 169 -16.35 -10.01 -6.20
C ARG A 169 -14.92 -10.52 -6.39
N TYR A 170 -14.00 -10.26 -5.45
CA TYR A 170 -12.63 -10.76 -5.49
C TYR A 170 -12.54 -12.24 -5.88
N HIS A 171 -13.30 -13.10 -5.21
CA HIS A 171 -13.32 -14.55 -5.51
C HIS A 171 -13.77 -14.85 -6.94
N ARG A 172 -14.82 -14.17 -7.45
CA ARG A 172 -15.31 -14.39 -8.82
C ARG A 172 -14.36 -13.86 -9.89
N TYR A 173 -13.62 -12.81 -9.58
CA TYR A 173 -12.71 -12.17 -10.50
C TYR A 173 -11.35 -12.88 -10.53
N PHE A 174 -10.76 -13.11 -9.36
CA PHE A 174 -9.40 -13.60 -9.23
C PHE A 174 -9.25 -15.12 -9.23
N ILE A 175 -10.22 -15.89 -8.74
CA ILE A 175 -10.09 -17.37 -8.78
C ILE A 175 -9.95 -17.85 -10.23
N PRO A 176 -10.81 -17.46 -11.19
CA PRO A 176 -10.64 -17.88 -12.58
C PRO A 176 -9.32 -17.40 -13.19
N LYS A 177 -8.89 -16.16 -12.88
CA LYS A 177 -7.60 -15.61 -13.33
C LYS A 177 -6.43 -16.47 -12.86
N TRP A 178 -6.32 -16.73 -11.57
CA TRP A 178 -5.20 -17.49 -11.01
C TRP A 178 -5.24 -18.98 -11.36
N VAL A 179 -6.42 -19.57 -11.50
CA VAL A 179 -6.57 -20.96 -11.99
C VAL A 179 -6.01 -21.10 -13.40
N LYS A 180 -6.15 -20.07 -14.25
CA LYS A 180 -5.50 -20.03 -15.57
C LYS A 180 -3.99 -19.84 -15.42
N GLU A 181 -3.54 -18.86 -14.63
CA GLU A 181 -2.10 -18.57 -14.51
C GLU A 181 -1.28 -19.72 -13.89
N ILE A 182 -1.83 -20.44 -12.92
CA ILE A 182 -1.18 -21.61 -12.31
C ILE A 182 -0.85 -22.68 -13.38
N GLN A 183 -1.65 -22.80 -14.44
CA GLN A 183 -1.37 -23.75 -15.54
C GLN A 183 -0.13 -23.40 -16.32
N GLU A 184 0.11 -22.11 -16.50
CA GLU A 184 1.16 -21.57 -17.36
C GLU A 184 2.49 -21.47 -16.60
N ARG A 185 2.45 -21.42 -15.27
CA ARG A 185 3.58 -21.01 -14.42
C ARG A 185 4.02 -22.03 -13.37
N SER A 186 3.29 -23.13 -13.22
CA SER A 186 3.66 -24.14 -12.22
C SER A 186 4.97 -24.84 -12.60
N PRO A 187 5.81 -25.21 -11.61
CA PRO A 187 6.97 -26.05 -11.85
C PRO A 187 6.60 -27.37 -12.52
N GLU A 188 7.55 -27.97 -13.24
CA GLU A 188 7.35 -29.30 -13.81
C GLU A 188 7.03 -30.34 -12.73
N GLY A 189 6.09 -31.25 -13.04
CA GLY A 189 5.70 -32.35 -12.16
C GLY A 189 4.68 -32.00 -11.07
N VAL A 190 4.20 -30.76 -10.99
CA VAL A 190 3.13 -30.38 -10.05
C VAL A 190 1.77 -30.90 -10.53
N ASP A 191 0.94 -31.39 -9.60
CA ASP A 191 -0.43 -31.80 -9.89
C ASP A 191 -1.35 -30.59 -10.09
N LEU A 192 -1.85 -30.44 -11.32
CA LEU A 192 -2.74 -29.36 -11.73
C LEU A 192 -4.20 -29.81 -11.89
N THR A 193 -4.52 -31.05 -11.51
CA THR A 193 -5.79 -31.70 -11.86
C THR A 193 -6.62 -32.13 -10.66
N SER A 194 -6.01 -32.56 -9.55
CA SER A 194 -6.76 -33.12 -8.39
C SER A 194 -7.71 -32.14 -7.70
N TRP A 195 -7.45 -30.84 -7.82
CA TRP A 195 -8.25 -29.77 -7.20
C TRP A 195 -9.28 -29.15 -8.15
N ARG A 196 -9.33 -29.58 -9.42
CA ARG A 196 -10.29 -29.08 -10.42
C ARG A 196 -11.56 -29.92 -10.38
N TYR A 197 -12.58 -29.39 -9.72
CA TYR A 197 -13.93 -29.94 -9.67
C TYR A 197 -14.92 -29.07 -10.44
#